data_AF-A0A1X9T469-F1
#
_entry.id   AF-A0A1X9T469-F1
#
_cell.length_a   1.000
_cell.length_b   1.000
_cell.length_c   1.000
_cell.angle_alpha   90.00
_cell.angle_beta   90.00
_cell.angle_gamma   90.00
#
_symmetry.space_group_name_H-M   'P 1'
#
loop_
_entity.id
_entity.type
_entity.pdbx_description
1 polymer ?
#
loop_
_entity_poly.entity_id
_entity_poly.type
_entity_poly.pdbx_seq_one_letter_code
_entity_poly.pdbx_strand_id
1 'polypeptide(L)' 'MAVRMRLTELIETEFKRMGNLNQLGSIAGIRYNTLRDYNNGTAITFKAEHIEKLYELFELESFHQLFEIIPDEPSE' A
#
# COMPACT_ATOMS: atom_id res chain seq x y z
N MET A 1 -20.60 -4.07 1.33
CA MET A 1 -19.39 -3.63 0.61
C MET A 1 -18.22 -3.74 1.55
N ALA A 2 -17.25 -4.60 1.22
CA ALA A 2 -15.98 -4.65 1.94
C ALA A 2 -14.98 -3.70 1.28
N VAL A 3 -14.31 -2.86 2.08
CA VAL A 3 -13.23 -2.00 1.60
C VAL A 3 -11.91 -2.65 2.00
N ARG A 4 -11.09 -3.00 1.02
CA ARG A 4 -9.73 -3.52 1.25
C ARG A 4 -8.72 -2.49 0.83
N MET A 5 -7.67 -2.33 1.59
CA MET A 5 -6.60 -1.42 1.22
C MET A 5 -5.71 -2.06 0.14
N ARG A 6 -5.47 -1.32 -0.95
CA ARG A 6 -4.71 -1.75 -2.14
C ARG A 6 -3.19 -1.57 -2.01
N LEU A 7 -2.73 -1.37 -0.78
CA LEU A 7 -1.34 -1.09 -0.46
C LEU A 7 -0.37 -2.17 -0.96
N THR A 8 -0.76 -3.44 -0.92
CA THR A 8 0.02 -4.54 -1.48
C THR A 8 0.31 -4.33 -2.96
N GLU A 9 -0.71 -4.08 -3.79
CA GLU A 9 -0.52 -3.94 -5.23
C GLU A 9 0.29 -2.70 -5.59
N LEU A 10 0.07 -1.60 -4.87
CA LEU A 10 0.82 -0.35 -5.07
C LEU A 10 2.30 -0.54 -4.71
N ILE A 11 2.58 -1.15 -3.55
CA ILE A 11 3.96 -1.46 -3.13
C ILE A 11 4.60 -2.45 -4.12
N GLU A 12 3.88 -3.47 -4.60
CA GLU A 12 4.40 -4.43 -5.56
C GLU A 12 4.69 -3.77 -6.93
N THR A 13 3.85 -2.84 -7.37
CA THR A 13 4.01 -2.10 -8.62
C THR A 13 5.26 -1.21 -8.57
N GLU A 14 5.42 -0.45 -7.48
CA GLU A 14 6.60 0.38 -7.29
C GLU A 14 7.86 -0.45 -7.04
N PHE A 15 7.73 -1.60 -6.37
CA PHE A 15 8.83 -2.55 -6.27
C PHE A 15 9.26 -3.08 -7.64
N LYS A 16 8.33 -3.39 -8.55
CA LYS A 16 8.67 -3.78 -9.94
C LYS A 16 9.33 -2.65 -10.72
N ARG A 17 8.93 -1.39 -10.48
CA ARG A 17 9.51 -0.19 -11.13
C ARG A 17 10.93 0.09 -10.65
N MET A 18 11.18 0.03 -9.34
CA MET A 18 12.45 0.39 -8.71
C MET A 18 13.41 -0.81 -8.54
N GLY A 19 12.89 -2.03 -8.50
CA GLY A 19 13.63 -3.27 -8.25
C GLY A 19 14.11 -3.46 -6.81
N ASN A 20 13.76 -2.57 -5.86
CA ASN A 20 14.28 -2.62 -4.49
C ASN A 20 13.35 -2.02 -3.43
N LEU A 21 12.81 -2.88 -2.55
CA LEU A 21 11.92 -2.48 -1.46
C LEU A 21 12.65 -1.70 -0.34
N ASN A 22 13.95 -1.93 -0.15
CA ASN A 22 14.74 -1.16 0.81
C ASN A 22 14.90 0.29 0.35
N GLN A 23 15.08 0.52 -0.95
CA GLN A 23 15.12 1.88 -1.50
C GLN A 23 13.77 2.58 -1.34
N LEU A 24 12.67 1.87 -1.63
CA LEU A 24 11.32 2.38 -1.39
C LEU A 24 11.13 2.80 0.07
N GLY A 25 11.59 1.97 1.02
CA GLY A 25 11.58 2.29 2.45
C GLY A 25 12.41 3.51 2.81
N SER A 26 13.61 3.64 2.26
CA SER A 26 14.46 4.80 2.50
C SER A 26 13.84 6.10 1.98
N ILE A 27 13.21 6.07 0.80
CA ILE A 27 12.55 7.25 0.22
C ILE A 27 11.28 7.60 1.00
N ALA A 28 10.45 6.60 1.30
CA ALA A 28 9.23 6.76 2.07
C ALA A 28 9.50 7.08 3.56
N GLY A 29 10.73 6.95 4.05
CA GLY A 29 11.03 7.01 5.49
C GLY A 29 10.32 5.92 6.31
N ILE A 30 10.06 4.76 5.70
CA ILE A 30 9.39 3.60 6.32
C ILE A 30 10.37 2.44 6.38
N ARG A 31 10.45 1.76 7.52
CA ARG A 31 11.33 0.59 7.67
C ARG A 31 10.93 -0.52 6.69
N TYR A 32 11.93 -1.18 6.11
CA TYR A 32 11.73 -2.30 5.19
C TYR A 32 10.78 -3.38 5.75
N ASN A 33 10.97 -3.82 7.00
CA ASN A 33 10.12 -4.84 7.59
C ASN A 33 8.64 -4.41 7.60
N THR A 34 8.37 -3.13 7.88
CA THR A 34 7.03 -2.57 7.86
C THR A 34 6.44 -2.54 6.46
N LEU A 35 7.21 -2.13 5.45
CA LEU A 35 6.78 -2.20 4.05
C LEU A 35 6.55 -3.63 3.59
N ARG A 36 7.38 -4.58 4.04
CA ARG A 36 7.22 -6.00 3.75
C ARG A 36 5.93 -6.55 4.36
N ASP A 37 5.61 -6.16 5.59
CA ASP A 37 4.38 -6.56 6.26
C ASP A 37 3.14 -5.94 5.59
N TYR A 38 3.24 -4.70 5.10
CA TYR A 38 2.21 -4.06 4.27
C TYR A 38 2.02 -4.80 2.95
N ASN A 39 3.12 -5.11 2.27
CA ASN A 39 3.09 -5.85 1.01
C ASN A 39 2.44 -7.23 1.18
N ASN A 40 2.80 -7.97 2.23
CA ASN A 40 2.28 -9.30 2.46
C ASN A 40 0.87 -9.31 3.10
N GLY A 41 0.30 -8.15 3.41
CA GLY A 41 -0.98 -8.05 4.12
C GLY A 41 -0.95 -8.60 5.54
N THR A 42 0.24 -8.77 6.14
CA THR A 42 0.43 -9.32 7.49
C THR A 42 0.51 -8.24 8.56
N ALA A 43 0.48 -6.97 8.17
CA ALA A 43 0.52 -5.88 9.13
C ALA A 43 -0.76 -5.81 9.97
N ILE A 44 -0.56 -5.75 11.29
CA ILE A 44 -1.65 -5.67 12.27
C ILE A 44 -2.32 -4.29 12.21
N THR A 45 -1.54 -3.23 11.94
CA THR A 45 -2.04 -1.85 11.87
C THR A 45 -1.32 -1.07 10.78
N PHE A 46 -2.03 -0.09 10.22
CA PHE A 46 -1.48 0.89 9.30
C PHE A 46 -1.46 2.25 9.97
N LYS A 47 -0.28 2.88 10.00
CA LYS A 47 -0.13 4.22 10.58
C LYS A 47 -0.54 5.26 9.53
N ALA A 48 -1.34 6.24 9.93
CA ALA A 48 -1.77 7.33 9.04
C ALA A 48 -0.57 8.02 8.38
N GLU A 49 0.50 8.31 9.15
CA GLU A 49 1.75 8.88 8.62
C GLU A 49 2.38 8.03 7.50
N HIS A 50 2.30 6.71 7.58
CA HIS A 50 2.84 5.85 6.52
C HIS A 50 1.96 5.89 5.27
N ILE A 51 0.65 5.96 5.46
CA ILE A 51 -0.32 6.07 4.36
C ILE A 51 -0.07 7.38 3.60
N GLU A 52 0.11 8.50 4.30
CA GLU A 52 0.41 9.81 3.70
C GLU A 52 1.72 9.78 2.91
N LYS A 53 2.79 9.24 3.48
CA LYS A 53 4.08 9.13 2.77
C LYS A 53 4.00 8.26 1.53
N LEU A 54 3.24 7.17 1.59
CA LEU A 54 3.03 6.29 0.43
C LEU A 54 2.14 6.95 -0.61
N TYR A 55 1.13 7.70 -0.19
CA TYR A 55 0.28 8.51 -1.07
C TYR A 55 1.10 9.53 -1.87
N GLU A 56 1.96 10.29 -1.18
CA GLU A 56 2.87 11.26 -1.81
C GLU A 56 3.87 10.58 -2.74
N LEU A 57 4.49 9.47 -2.29
CA LEU A 57 5.51 8.74 -3.05
C LEU A 57 4.94 8.11 -4.33
N PHE A 58 3.69 7.66 -4.29
CA PHE A 58 3.00 7.06 -5.43
C PHE A 58 2.32 8.10 -6.32
N GLU A 59 2.45 9.40 -5.99
CA GLU A 59 1.85 10.52 -6.73
C GLU A 59 0.35 10.30 -6.99
N LEU A 60 -0.35 9.74 -6.00
CA LEU A 60 -1.78 9.47 -6.12
C LEU A 60 -2.55 10.79 -6.13
N GLU A 61 -3.58 10.86 -6.97
CA GLU A 61 -4.44 12.03 -7.11
C GLU A 61 -5.57 12.04 -6.08
N SER A 62 -5.91 10.87 -5.54
CA SER A 62 -7.00 10.71 -4.59
C SER A 62 -6.75 9.59 -3.59
N PHE A 63 -7.08 9.84 -2.33
CA PHE A 63 -6.98 8.86 -1.24
C PHE A 63 -7.73 7.56 -1.55
N HIS A 64 -8.78 7.63 -2.38
CA HIS A 64 -9.55 6.46 -2.80
C HIS A 64 -8.71 5.45 -3.60
N GLN A 65 -7.64 5.88 -4.25
CA GLN A 65 -6.74 4.99 -5.00
C GLN A 65 -5.92 4.07 -4.09
N LEU A 66 -5.85 4.36 -2.78
CA LEU A 66 -5.26 3.48 -1.78
C LEU A 66 -6.21 2.33 -1.36
N PHE A 67 -7.48 2.39 -1.77
CA PHE A 67 -8.50 1.42 -1.39
C PHE A 67 -9.11 0.79 -2.63
N GLU A 68 -9.45 -0.48 -2.50
CA GLU A 68 -10.25 -1.23 -3.44
C GLU A 68 -11.60 -1.50 -2.79
N ILE A 69 -12.65 -1.13 -3.52
CA ILE A 69 -13.99 -1.57 -3.19
C ILE A 69 -14.08 -3.01 -3.68
N ILE A 70 -14.15 -3.96 -2.74
CA ILE A 70 -14.52 -5.32 -3.09
C ILE A 70 -16.04 -5.29 -3.22
N PRO A 71 -16.59 -5.44 -4.43
CA PRO A 71 -18.03 -5.63 -4.56
C PRO A 71 -18.40 -6.81 -3.67
N ASP A 72 -19.47 -6.67 -2.89
CA ASP A 72 -20.03 -7.85 -2.24
C ASP A 72 -20.26 -8.85 -3.37
N GLU A 73 -19.71 -10.06 -3.27
CA GLU A 73 -20.06 -11.12 -4.21
C GLU A 73 -21.59 -11.09 -4.34
N PRO A 74 -22.15 -10.95 -5.57
CA PRO A 74 -23.57 -11.23 -5.70
C PRO A 74 -23.72 -12.63 -5.12
N SER A 75 -24.45 -12.70 -4.02
CA SER A 75 -24.86 -13.98 -3.49
C SER A 75 -25.80 -14.53 -4.55
N GLU A 76 -25.23 -15.35 -5.44
CA GLU A 76 -25.81 -15.98 -6.64
C GLU A 76 -25.91 -15.13 -7.92
#